data_AF-A0A383BU55-F1
#
_entry.id   AF-A0A383BU55-F1
#
_cell.length_a   1.000
_cell.length_b   1.000
_cell.length_c   1.000
_cell.angle_alpha   90.00
_cell.angle_beta   90.00
_cell.angle_gamma   90.00
#
_symmetry.space_group_name_H-M   'P 1'
#
loop_
_entity.id
_entity.type
_entity.pdbx_description
1 polymer ?
#
loop_
_entity_poly.entity_id
_entity_poly.type
_entity_poly.pdbx_seq_one_letter_code
_entity_poly.pdbx_strand_id
1 'polypeptide(L)'
;RVKNKMIRPTTIPQTKESLIFEHAVAREALRLAYKQHKEFATTLKGVQQQRSVGDTFSQEVGGQSIVDNMKLNLLVASGGVLSHAPRMHQTAMMLIDSFQPEGITTLAKDSIFMMPHLGVLAQVHSKAAMEVFERDCLIYLGTVVSPKGTGKTGKPCFTYTVNGESIRESGTVNIGDLTLFPLDIGKTAEIILEPAKGFDIGAGPGKRLTKTVEGGTVGLILDGRGRPLSISNDQSQYKSLLNH
;
A
#
# COMPACT_ATOMS: atom_id res chain seq x y z
N ARG A 1 2.71 -20.78 17.86
CA ARG A 1 2.94 -20.57 16.41
C ARG A 1 3.47 -19.17 16.12
N VAL A 2 2.83 -18.07 16.56
CA VAL A 2 3.37 -16.69 16.40
C VAL A 2 4.37 -16.26 17.50
N LYS A 3 4.30 -16.86 18.71
CA LYS A 3 5.18 -16.53 19.86
C LYS A 3 6.69 -16.59 19.54
N ASN A 4 7.10 -17.42 18.59
CA ASN A 4 8.51 -17.55 18.20
C ASN A 4 9.05 -16.33 17.45
N LYS A 5 8.22 -15.47 16.85
CA LYS A 5 8.68 -14.30 16.07
C LYS A 5 9.30 -13.20 16.92
N MET A 6 8.95 -13.11 18.22
CA MET A 6 9.65 -12.20 19.13
C MET A 6 11.10 -12.62 19.37
N ILE A 7 11.39 -13.92 19.31
CA ILE A 7 12.72 -14.48 19.58
C ILE A 7 13.49 -14.73 18.27
N ARG A 8 12.78 -15.11 17.21
CA ARG A 8 13.30 -15.47 15.89
C ARG A 8 12.47 -14.81 14.77
N PRO A 9 12.59 -13.50 14.59
CA PRO A 9 11.72 -12.73 13.68
C PRO A 9 11.83 -13.16 12.21
N THR A 10 12.97 -13.71 11.81
CA THR A 10 13.28 -14.09 10.42
C THR A 10 12.91 -15.55 10.06
N THR A 11 12.45 -16.36 11.03
CA THR A 11 12.09 -17.76 10.75
C THR A 11 10.87 -17.84 9.84
N ILE A 12 10.96 -18.62 8.75
CA ILE A 12 9.86 -18.83 7.82
C ILE A 12 9.02 -20.05 8.27
N PRO A 13 7.68 -19.94 8.35
CA PRO A 13 6.81 -21.06 8.65
C PRO A 13 7.01 -22.23 7.67
N GLN A 14 7.05 -23.45 8.21
CA GLN A 14 7.31 -24.66 7.41
C GLN A 14 6.05 -25.23 6.73
N THR A 15 4.85 -24.83 7.17
CA THR A 15 3.58 -25.29 6.58
C THR A 15 2.79 -24.12 6.01
N LYS A 16 2.00 -24.39 4.95
CA LYS A 16 1.17 -23.40 4.28
C LYS A 16 0.16 -22.77 5.24
N GLU A 17 -0.46 -23.56 6.10
CA GLU A 17 -1.46 -23.11 7.08
C GLU A 17 -0.82 -22.13 8.09
N SER A 18 0.40 -22.45 8.53
CA SER A 18 1.13 -21.59 9.47
C SER A 18 1.55 -20.28 8.80
N LEU A 19 1.92 -20.33 7.53
CA LEU A 19 2.24 -19.12 6.74
C LEU A 19 1.01 -18.23 6.54
N ILE A 20 -0.14 -18.81 6.17
CA ILE A 20 -1.41 -18.09 6.03
C ILE A 20 -1.80 -17.44 7.36
N PHE A 21 -1.71 -18.19 8.46
CA PHE A 21 -2.01 -17.66 9.79
C PHE A 21 -1.08 -16.49 10.16
N GLU A 22 0.22 -16.63 9.92
CA GLU A 22 1.19 -15.57 10.19
C GLU A 22 0.91 -14.31 9.36
N HIS A 23 0.64 -14.44 8.07
CA HIS A 23 0.29 -13.29 7.23
C HIS A 23 -1.03 -12.65 7.64
N ALA A 24 -2.03 -13.43 8.06
CA ALA A 24 -3.30 -12.89 8.55
C ALA A 24 -3.09 -12.05 9.82
N VAL A 25 -2.31 -12.56 10.78
CA VAL A 25 -1.95 -11.82 12.00
C VAL A 25 -1.14 -10.57 11.66
N ALA A 26 -0.16 -10.67 10.75
CA ALA A 26 0.64 -9.52 10.33
C ALA A 26 -0.22 -8.41 9.71
N ARG A 27 -1.16 -8.77 8.82
CA ARG A 27 -2.07 -7.79 8.21
C ARG A 27 -2.90 -7.04 9.24
N GLU A 28 -3.50 -7.77 10.17
CA GLU A 28 -4.35 -7.16 11.18
C GLU A 28 -3.54 -6.31 12.17
N ALA A 29 -2.37 -6.79 12.58
CA ALA A 29 -1.47 -6.03 13.43
C ALA A 29 -1.01 -4.72 12.76
N LEU A 30 -0.62 -4.77 11.49
CA LEU A 30 -0.24 -3.59 10.71
C LEU A 30 -1.41 -2.63 10.52
N ARG A 31 -2.60 -3.14 10.21
CA ARG A 31 -3.82 -2.32 10.05
C ARG A 31 -4.17 -1.57 11.34
N LEU A 32 -4.13 -2.25 12.48
CA LEU A 32 -4.40 -1.66 13.79
C LEU A 32 -3.32 -0.64 14.18
N ALA A 33 -2.05 -0.97 13.99
CA ALA A 33 -0.93 -0.06 14.25
C ALA A 33 -1.02 1.19 13.37
N TYR A 34 -1.37 1.03 12.09
CA TYR A 34 -1.53 2.15 11.17
C TYR A 34 -2.72 3.04 11.55
N LYS A 35 -3.86 2.45 11.93
CA LYS A 35 -5.00 3.20 12.46
C LYS A 35 -4.59 4.02 13.69
N GLN A 36 -3.92 3.39 14.65
CA GLN A 36 -3.44 4.07 15.85
C GLN A 36 -2.42 5.17 15.54
N HIS A 37 -1.52 4.95 14.57
CA HIS A 37 -0.57 5.96 14.12
C HIS A 37 -1.28 7.21 13.59
N LYS A 38 -2.36 7.05 12.81
CA LYS A 38 -3.17 8.20 12.34
C LYS A 38 -3.81 8.99 13.48
N GLU A 39 -4.19 8.32 14.56
CA GLU A 39 -4.78 8.96 15.76
C GLU A 39 -3.75 9.80 16.52
N PHE A 40 -2.47 9.42 16.50
CA PHE A 40 -1.38 10.19 17.13
C PHE A 40 -0.79 11.27 16.23
N ALA A 41 -0.60 10.98 14.95
CA ALA A 41 -0.04 11.89 13.97
C ALA A 41 -1.10 12.92 13.56
N THR A 42 -1.31 13.93 14.41
CA THR A 42 -2.34 14.96 14.23
C THR A 42 -1.75 16.36 14.23
N THR A 43 -2.49 17.31 13.65
CA THR A 43 -2.15 18.74 13.75
C THR A 43 -2.23 19.21 15.20
N LEU A 44 -1.41 20.21 15.55
CA LEU A 44 -1.35 20.74 16.91
C LEU A 44 -2.72 21.23 17.38
N LYS A 45 -3.21 20.65 18.47
CA LYS A 45 -4.42 21.12 19.15
C LYS A 45 -4.07 22.36 20.00
N GLY A 46 -4.76 23.48 19.76
CA GLY A 46 -4.66 24.68 20.61
C GLY A 46 -3.67 25.77 20.16
N VAL A 47 -3.01 25.62 19.00
CA VAL A 47 -2.25 26.74 18.42
C VAL A 47 -3.23 27.68 17.72
N GLN A 48 -3.16 28.97 18.07
CA GLN A 48 -3.98 30.03 17.48
C GLN A 48 -3.56 30.22 16.02
N GLN A 49 -4.22 29.52 15.09
CA GLN A 49 -4.04 29.78 13.66
C GLN A 49 -4.48 31.22 13.37
N GLN A 50 -3.67 31.98 12.65
CA GLN A 50 -4.08 33.29 12.12
C GLN A 50 -5.24 33.05 11.15
N ARG A 51 -6.47 33.34 11.59
CA ARG A 51 -7.69 33.14 10.81
C ARG A 51 -7.99 34.37 9.97
N SER A 52 -8.28 34.17 8.69
CA SER A 52 -8.95 35.16 7.87
C SER A 52 -10.47 35.10 8.10
N VAL A 53 -11.22 36.14 7.73
CA VAL A 53 -12.69 36.16 7.86
C VAL A 53 -13.35 35.00 7.11
N GLY A 54 -12.71 34.50 6.04
CA GLY A 54 -13.17 33.35 5.25
C GLY A 54 -13.08 32.00 5.97
N ASP A 55 -12.14 31.85 6.92
CA ASP A 55 -11.92 30.59 7.65
C ASP A 55 -12.99 30.32 8.72
N THR A 56 -13.87 31.29 8.98
CA THR A 56 -15.00 31.15 9.92
C THR A 56 -16.06 30.16 9.41
N PHE A 57 -16.13 29.95 8.08
CA PHE A 57 -17.09 29.04 7.46
C PHE A 57 -16.57 27.61 7.30
N SER A 58 -15.25 27.41 7.27
CA SER A 58 -14.60 26.10 7.30
C SER A 58 -14.22 25.75 8.73
N GLN A 59 -15.12 25.12 9.48
CA GLN A 59 -14.82 24.53 10.79
C GLN A 59 -13.85 23.32 10.64
N GLU A 60 -12.59 23.55 10.26
CA GLU A 60 -11.56 22.54 10.43
C GLU A 60 -11.10 22.54 11.90
N VAL A 61 -11.71 21.65 12.68
CA VAL A 61 -11.36 21.43 14.10
C VAL A 61 -9.96 20.82 14.17
N GLY A 62 -9.05 21.46 14.92
CA GLY A 62 -7.69 20.94 15.14
C GLY A 62 -7.67 19.51 15.69
N GLY A 63 -6.62 18.74 15.36
CA GLY A 63 -6.53 17.31 15.70
C GLY A 63 -6.92 16.35 14.57
N GLN A 64 -7.03 16.85 13.33
CA GLN A 64 -7.09 15.97 12.16
C GLN A 64 -5.74 15.28 11.95
N SER A 65 -5.78 14.05 11.44
CA SER A 65 -4.56 13.31 11.11
C SER A 65 -3.80 14.01 9.98
N ILE A 66 -2.47 14.11 10.10
CA ILE A 66 -1.60 14.58 9.02
C ILE A 66 -1.30 13.47 7.99
N VAL A 67 -1.73 12.24 8.27
CA VAL A 67 -1.50 11.08 7.42
C VAL A 67 -2.63 10.96 6.40
N ASP A 68 -2.32 11.30 5.15
CA ASP A 68 -3.26 11.24 4.03
C ASP A 68 -2.87 10.11 3.07
N ASN A 69 -3.73 9.08 2.99
CA ASN A 69 -3.48 7.91 2.13
C ASN A 69 -3.34 8.28 0.65
N MET A 70 -4.01 9.34 0.18
CA MET A 70 -3.94 9.78 -1.21
C MET A 70 -2.58 10.39 -1.56
N LYS A 71 -1.87 10.89 -0.55
CA LYS A 71 -0.54 11.50 -0.69
C LYS A 71 0.60 10.52 -0.41
N LEU A 72 0.31 9.26 -0.08
CA LEU A 72 1.34 8.24 0.14
C LEU A 72 1.88 7.71 -1.18
N ASN A 73 3.03 8.26 -1.61
CA ASN A 73 3.66 7.86 -2.86
C ASN A 73 4.54 6.61 -2.75
N LEU A 74 5.02 6.28 -1.55
CA LEU A 74 5.89 5.11 -1.31
C LEU A 74 5.51 4.43 0.01
N LEU A 75 5.35 3.11 -0.03
CA LEU A 75 5.25 2.25 1.15
C LEU A 75 6.42 1.26 1.15
N VAL A 76 7.22 1.30 2.21
CA VAL A 76 8.35 0.39 2.39
C VAL A 76 8.05 -0.62 3.49
N ALA A 77 7.94 -1.89 3.11
CA ALA A 77 7.79 -3.02 4.02
C ALA A 77 9.12 -3.30 4.75
N SER A 78 9.14 -3.25 6.07
CA SER A 78 10.27 -3.74 6.87
C SER A 78 9.77 -4.53 8.07
N GLY A 79 10.54 -5.52 8.51
CA GLY A 79 10.24 -6.40 9.62
C GLY A 79 10.25 -7.86 9.23
N GLY A 80 10.55 -8.73 10.20
CA GLY A 80 10.81 -10.16 9.95
C GLY A 80 9.82 -10.88 9.03
N VAL A 81 8.51 -10.67 9.21
CA VAL A 81 7.46 -11.27 8.38
C VAL A 81 7.41 -10.66 6.96
N LEU A 82 7.54 -9.34 6.84
CA LEU A 82 7.44 -8.63 5.56
C LEU A 82 8.68 -8.83 4.69
N SER A 83 9.86 -8.76 5.30
CA SER A 83 11.16 -8.91 4.63
C SER A 83 11.37 -10.34 4.11
N HIS A 84 10.98 -11.35 4.91
CA HIS A 84 11.24 -12.78 4.66
C HIS A 84 10.02 -13.57 4.17
N ALA A 85 8.97 -12.91 3.70
CA ALA A 85 7.87 -13.62 3.06
C ALA A 85 8.42 -14.44 1.86
N PRO A 86 8.07 -15.73 1.72
CA PRO A 86 8.63 -16.61 0.70
C PRO A 86 8.49 -16.10 -0.74
N ARG A 87 7.45 -15.31 -1.01
CA ARG A 87 7.19 -14.74 -2.33
C ARG A 87 6.86 -13.25 -2.24
N MET A 88 7.39 -12.47 -3.17
CA MET A 88 7.27 -10.99 -3.17
C MET A 88 5.81 -10.50 -3.19
N HIS A 89 4.94 -11.19 -3.93
CA HIS A 89 3.51 -10.86 -3.97
C HIS A 89 2.82 -11.01 -2.60
N GLN A 90 3.32 -11.86 -1.71
CA GLN A 90 2.77 -11.99 -0.37
C GLN A 90 3.05 -10.73 0.45
N THR A 91 4.26 -10.18 0.36
CA THR A 91 4.60 -8.88 0.97
C THR A 91 3.75 -7.75 0.38
N ALA A 92 3.63 -7.68 -0.95
CA ALA A 92 2.81 -6.66 -1.60
C ALA A 92 1.34 -6.73 -1.14
N MET A 93 0.74 -7.92 -1.10
CA MET A 93 -0.63 -8.10 -0.62
C MET A 93 -0.79 -7.75 0.85
N MET A 94 0.18 -8.11 1.70
CA MET A 94 0.16 -7.69 3.11
C MET A 94 0.17 -6.17 3.23
N LEU A 95 1.00 -5.45 2.46
CA LEU A 95 1.02 -3.99 2.46
C LEU A 95 -0.31 -3.38 2.00
N ILE A 96 -0.84 -3.83 0.86
CA ILE A 96 -2.07 -3.30 0.27
C ILE A 96 -3.25 -3.51 1.23
N ASP A 97 -3.40 -4.72 1.78
CA ASP A 97 -4.52 -5.04 2.68
C ASP A 97 -4.43 -4.28 4.03
N SER A 98 -3.21 -4.04 4.53
CA SER A 98 -3.00 -3.42 5.85
C SER A 98 -3.10 -1.90 5.80
N PHE A 99 -2.41 -1.27 4.85
CA PHE A 99 -2.29 0.18 4.77
C PHE A 99 -3.38 0.81 3.90
N GLN A 100 -4.01 0.02 3.03
CA GLN A 100 -5.11 0.45 2.17
C GLN A 100 -4.76 1.75 1.42
N PRO A 101 -3.67 1.76 0.62
CA PRO A 101 -3.25 2.96 -0.10
C PRO A 101 -4.39 3.49 -0.98
N GLU A 102 -4.40 4.80 -1.21
CA GLU A 102 -5.34 5.51 -2.08
C GLU A 102 -4.55 6.20 -3.20
N GLY A 103 -5.09 6.22 -4.42
CA GLY A 103 -4.40 6.74 -5.60
C GLY A 103 -3.34 5.79 -6.14
N ILE A 104 -2.16 6.32 -6.41
CA ILE A 104 -1.03 5.59 -7.00
C ILE A 104 0.14 5.58 -6.01
N THR A 105 0.52 4.39 -5.56
CA THR A 105 1.55 4.19 -4.53
C THR A 105 2.58 3.17 -5.00
N THR A 106 3.86 3.51 -4.92
CA THR A 106 4.97 2.59 -5.11
C THR A 106 5.13 1.72 -3.87
N LEU A 107 5.36 0.43 -4.06
CA LEU A 107 5.62 -0.53 -3.00
C LEU A 107 7.07 -0.97 -3.06
N ALA A 108 7.73 -1.00 -1.91
CA ALA A 108 9.09 -1.52 -1.77
C ALA A 108 9.20 -2.36 -0.49
N LYS A 109 10.29 -3.11 -0.35
CA LYS A 109 10.63 -3.80 0.89
C LYS A 109 12.11 -3.66 1.23
N ASP A 110 12.39 -3.61 2.53
CA ASP A 110 13.69 -3.90 3.12
C ASP A 110 13.86 -5.42 3.12
N SER A 111 14.68 -5.93 2.21
CA SER A 111 14.84 -7.36 1.91
C SER A 111 15.48 -8.15 3.06
N ILE A 112 16.41 -7.53 3.77
CA ILE A 112 17.24 -8.18 4.80
C ILE A 112 16.94 -7.69 6.22
N PHE A 113 15.94 -6.81 6.39
CA PHE A 113 15.56 -6.23 7.67
C PHE A 113 16.73 -5.47 8.35
N MET A 114 17.51 -4.74 7.55
CA MET A 114 18.71 -4.04 8.01
C MET A 114 18.50 -2.53 8.18
N MET A 115 17.38 -1.99 7.69
CA MET A 115 17.15 -0.53 7.69
C MET A 115 17.32 0.12 9.07
N PRO A 116 16.86 -0.46 10.21
CA PRO A 116 17.13 0.13 11.53
C PRO A 116 18.62 0.20 11.88
N HIS A 117 19.41 -0.82 11.51
CA HIS A 117 20.85 -0.87 11.78
C HIS A 117 21.61 0.13 10.89
N LEU A 118 21.21 0.27 9.62
CA LEU A 118 21.77 1.29 8.72
C LEU A 118 21.49 2.70 9.22
N GLY A 119 20.36 2.94 9.90
CA GLY A 119 20.07 4.21 10.56
C GLY A 119 21.10 4.57 11.63
N VAL A 120 21.62 3.59 12.38
CA VAL A 120 22.72 3.82 13.35
C VAL A 120 24.04 4.06 12.62
N LEU A 121 24.36 3.22 11.63
CA LEU A 121 25.58 3.37 10.82
C LEU A 121 25.65 4.74 10.14
N ALA A 122 24.51 5.27 9.69
CA ALA A 122 24.45 6.55 9.00
C ALA A 122 24.93 7.74 9.85
N GLN A 123 24.92 7.62 11.19
CA GLN A 123 25.42 8.66 12.09
C GLN A 123 26.95 8.82 12.04
N VAL A 124 27.66 7.74 11.68
CA VAL A 124 29.13 7.72 11.58
C VAL A 124 29.62 7.64 10.13
N HIS A 125 28.93 6.90 9.27
CA HIS A 125 29.30 6.66 7.87
C HIS A 125 28.08 6.71 6.95
N SER A 126 27.48 7.90 6.80
CA SER A 126 26.27 8.13 6.00
C SER A 126 26.35 7.61 4.55
N LYS A 127 27.47 7.86 3.86
CA LYS A 127 27.65 7.41 2.47
C LYS A 127 27.63 5.87 2.34
N ALA A 128 28.36 5.19 3.22
CA ALA A 128 28.40 3.71 3.21
C ALA A 128 27.05 3.11 3.59
N ALA A 129 26.36 3.69 4.58
CA ALA A 129 25.02 3.26 4.96
C ALA A 129 24.02 3.40 3.80
N MET A 130 24.10 4.51 3.05
CA MET A 130 23.26 4.73 1.87
C MET A 130 23.56 3.74 0.75
N GLU A 131 24.84 3.48 0.46
CA GLU A 131 25.25 2.54 -0.58
C GLU A 131 24.73 1.11 -0.32
N VAL A 132 24.86 0.64 0.93
CA VAL A 132 24.31 -0.66 1.36
C VAL A 132 22.78 -0.65 1.30
N PHE A 133 22.15 0.46 1.68
CA PHE A 133 20.69 0.58 1.64
C PHE A 133 20.14 0.44 0.21
N GLU A 134 20.69 1.21 -0.73
CA GLU A 134 20.22 1.25 -2.12
C GLU A 134 20.53 -0.03 -2.88
N ARG A 135 21.70 -0.65 -2.63
CA ARG A 135 22.15 -1.82 -3.40
C ARG A 135 21.65 -3.15 -2.82
N ASP A 136 21.64 -3.28 -1.50
CA ASP A 136 21.45 -4.58 -0.86
C ASP A 136 20.10 -4.71 -0.12
N CYS A 137 19.52 -3.59 0.34
CA CYS A 137 18.33 -3.64 1.20
C CYS A 137 17.04 -3.33 0.45
N LEU A 138 17.00 -2.25 -0.33
CA LEU A 138 15.76 -1.74 -0.90
C LEU A 138 15.39 -2.48 -2.19
N ILE A 139 14.32 -3.28 -2.14
CA ILE A 139 13.75 -3.94 -3.31
C ILE A 139 12.42 -3.30 -3.66
N TYR A 140 12.32 -2.74 -4.86
CA TYR A 140 11.04 -2.29 -5.41
C TYR A 140 10.16 -3.49 -5.79
N LEU A 141 8.95 -3.51 -5.24
CA LEU A 141 7.92 -4.49 -5.56
C LEU A 141 7.14 -4.06 -6.79
N GLY A 142 6.96 -2.75 -7.00
CA GLY A 142 6.28 -2.17 -8.15
C GLY A 142 5.27 -1.13 -7.72
N THR A 143 4.20 -0.96 -8.48
CA THR A 143 3.21 0.10 -8.25
C THR A 143 1.81 -0.48 -8.04
N VAL A 144 1.06 0.06 -7.08
CA VAL A 144 -0.37 -0.23 -6.91
C VAL A 144 -1.21 1.01 -7.21
N VAL A 145 -2.31 0.78 -7.95
CA VAL A 145 -3.39 1.77 -8.17
C VAL A 145 -4.60 1.33 -7.34
N SER A 146 -5.11 2.21 -6.48
CA SER A 146 -6.22 1.92 -5.58
C SER A 146 -7.14 3.14 -5.46
N PRO A 147 -8.35 3.12 -6.05
CA PRO A 147 -9.24 4.25 -5.98
C PRO A 147 -9.82 4.43 -4.56
N LYS A 148 -9.90 5.67 -4.11
CA LYS A 148 -10.69 6.06 -2.95
C LYS A 148 -12.17 6.06 -3.33
N GLY A 149 -13.00 5.37 -2.55
CA GLY A 149 -14.43 5.24 -2.82
C GLY A 149 -14.91 3.81 -2.63
N THR A 150 -16.23 3.66 -2.48
CA THR A 150 -16.90 2.37 -2.30
C THR A 150 -18.08 2.24 -3.26
N GLY A 151 -18.49 1.01 -3.53
CA GLY A 151 -19.67 0.76 -4.35
C GLY A 151 -20.02 -0.73 -4.37
N LYS A 152 -20.96 -1.11 -5.25
CA LYS A 152 -21.43 -2.49 -5.35
C LYS A 152 -20.44 -3.36 -6.14
N THR A 153 -20.06 -4.51 -5.60
CA THR A 153 -19.19 -5.50 -6.27
C THR A 153 -19.67 -5.79 -7.69
N GLY A 154 -18.72 -5.87 -8.63
CA GLY A 154 -18.96 -6.11 -10.05
C GLY A 154 -19.43 -4.89 -10.84
N LYS A 155 -19.63 -3.72 -10.22
CA LYS A 155 -19.85 -2.46 -10.97
C LYS A 155 -18.51 -1.82 -11.35
N PRO A 156 -18.45 -1.03 -12.44
CA PRO A 156 -17.21 -0.37 -12.86
C PRO A 156 -16.61 0.51 -11.76
N CYS A 157 -15.31 0.38 -11.54
CA CYS A 157 -14.54 1.18 -10.59
C CYS A 157 -13.74 2.27 -11.34
N PHE A 158 -12.94 1.85 -12.32
CA PHE A 158 -12.23 2.74 -13.24
C PHE A 158 -11.88 2.01 -14.54
N THR A 159 -11.74 2.76 -15.63
CA THR A 159 -11.10 2.26 -16.85
C THR A 159 -9.62 2.58 -16.83
N TYR A 160 -8.83 1.78 -17.53
CA TYR A 160 -7.39 1.97 -17.64
C TYR A 160 -6.90 1.77 -19.07
N THR A 161 -5.81 2.45 -19.39
CA THR A 161 -4.94 2.14 -20.52
C THR A 161 -3.51 2.17 -20.01
N VAL A 162 -2.76 1.08 -20.22
CA VAL A 162 -1.35 0.94 -19.84
C VAL A 162 -0.54 0.79 -21.12
N ASN A 163 0.43 1.68 -21.30
CA ASN A 163 1.37 1.66 -22.41
C ASN A 163 2.81 1.68 -21.87
N GLY A 164 3.49 0.55 -21.94
CA GLY A 164 4.91 0.41 -21.65
C GLY A 164 5.61 -0.36 -22.78
N GLU A 165 6.93 -0.51 -22.68
CA GLU A 165 7.74 -1.24 -23.67
C GLU A 165 7.29 -2.71 -23.80
N SER A 166 6.97 -3.35 -22.68
CA SER A 166 6.61 -4.77 -22.59
C SER A 166 5.13 -5.03 -22.32
N ILE A 167 4.31 -3.97 -22.22
CA ILE A 167 2.89 -4.08 -21.86
C ILE A 167 2.07 -3.07 -22.63
N ARG A 168 0.99 -3.53 -23.27
CA ARG A 168 0.00 -2.67 -23.91
C ARG A 168 -1.39 -3.25 -23.68
N GLU A 169 -2.07 -2.73 -22.67
CA GLU A 169 -3.34 -3.27 -22.19
C GLU A 169 -4.34 -2.15 -21.92
N SER A 170 -5.62 -2.44 -22.13
CA SER A 170 -6.70 -1.50 -21.79
C SER A 170 -7.93 -2.28 -21.36
N GLY A 171 -8.68 -1.73 -20.41
CA GLY A 171 -9.87 -2.40 -19.92
C GLY A 171 -10.58 -1.64 -18.82
N THR A 172 -11.43 -2.35 -18.10
CA THR A 172 -12.17 -1.86 -16.94
C THR A 172 -11.83 -2.73 -15.74
N VAL A 173 -11.53 -2.09 -14.61
CA VAL A 173 -11.46 -2.75 -13.31
C VAL A 173 -12.80 -2.53 -12.63
N ASN A 174 -13.48 -3.62 -12.25
CA ASN A 174 -14.71 -3.55 -11.49
C ASN A 174 -14.43 -3.55 -9.98
N ILE A 175 -15.44 -3.15 -9.21
CA ILE A 175 -15.36 -3.15 -7.76
C ILE A 175 -15.22 -4.60 -7.28
N GLY A 176 -14.13 -4.87 -6.56
CA GLY A 176 -13.76 -6.21 -6.09
C GLY A 176 -12.65 -6.89 -6.90
N ASP A 177 -12.34 -6.38 -8.10
CA ASP A 177 -11.30 -6.94 -8.94
C ASP A 177 -9.90 -6.62 -8.41
N LEU A 178 -8.97 -7.54 -8.64
CA LEU A 178 -7.54 -7.34 -8.41
C LEU A 178 -6.79 -7.87 -9.63
N THR A 179 -6.16 -6.98 -10.37
CA THR A 179 -5.45 -7.32 -11.61
C THR A 179 -3.97 -7.08 -11.43
N LEU A 180 -3.14 -8.02 -11.90
CA LEU A 180 -1.69 -7.92 -11.88
C LEU A 180 -1.16 -7.92 -13.31
N PHE A 181 -0.34 -6.94 -13.61
CA PHE A 181 0.36 -6.79 -14.87
C PHE A 181 1.88 -6.94 -14.66
N PRO A 182 2.56 -7.81 -15.42
CA PRO A 182 4.02 -7.86 -15.43
C PRO A 182 4.60 -6.51 -15.86
N LEU A 183 5.44 -5.93 -15.02
CA LEU A 183 6.23 -4.74 -15.31
C LEU A 183 7.54 -4.86 -14.53
N ASP A 184 8.60 -5.26 -15.22
CA ASP A 184 9.86 -5.66 -14.58
C ASP A 184 10.62 -4.49 -13.96
N ILE A 185 11.61 -4.83 -13.13
CA ILE A 185 12.51 -3.85 -12.50
C ILE A 185 13.18 -2.99 -13.58
N GLY A 186 13.20 -1.67 -13.36
CA GLY A 186 13.79 -0.70 -14.28
C GLY A 186 12.95 -0.41 -15.52
N LYS A 187 11.76 -1.03 -15.66
CA LYS A 187 10.81 -0.73 -16.72
C LYS A 187 9.74 0.23 -16.21
N THR A 188 9.23 1.06 -17.12
CA THR A 188 8.18 2.04 -16.86
C THR A 188 7.03 1.89 -17.83
N ALA A 189 5.83 2.27 -17.41
CA ALA A 189 4.66 2.37 -18.28
C ALA A 189 3.92 3.68 -18.03
N GLU A 190 3.37 4.29 -19.07
CA GLU A 190 2.35 5.33 -18.91
C GLU A 190 1.00 4.67 -18.65
N ILE A 191 0.33 5.10 -17.59
CA ILE A 191 -1.04 4.69 -17.27
C ILE A 191 -1.99 5.88 -17.39
N ILE A 192 -3.10 5.67 -18.07
CA ILE A 192 -4.25 6.57 -18.15
C ILE A 192 -5.38 5.92 -17.37
N LEU A 193 -5.94 6.65 -16.40
CA LEU A 193 -6.99 6.17 -15.51
C LEU A 193 -8.20 7.09 -15.58
N GLU A 194 -9.40 6.53 -15.72
CA GLU A 194 -10.66 7.27 -15.68
C GLU A 194 -11.58 6.65 -14.63
N PRO A 195 -11.66 7.26 -13.42
CA PRO A 195 -12.48 6.72 -12.34
C PRO A 195 -13.96 6.91 -12.62
N ALA A 196 -14.77 5.92 -12.25
CA ALA A 196 -16.22 6.06 -12.24
C ALA A 196 -16.65 7.13 -11.22
N LYS A 197 -17.90 7.62 -11.36
CA LYS A 197 -18.45 8.63 -10.44
C LYS A 197 -18.40 8.13 -9.00
N GLY A 198 -17.84 8.94 -8.10
CA GLY A 198 -17.68 8.61 -6.68
C GLY A 198 -16.33 7.98 -6.32
N PHE A 199 -15.47 7.73 -7.30
CA PHE A 199 -14.10 7.27 -7.08
C PHE A 199 -13.08 8.38 -7.36
N ASP A 200 -11.99 8.38 -6.60
CA ASP A 200 -10.84 9.27 -6.77
C ASP A 200 -9.54 8.46 -6.83
N ILE A 201 -8.74 8.70 -7.86
CA ILE A 201 -7.46 8.04 -8.11
C ILE A 201 -6.25 9.00 -7.97
N GLY A 202 -6.47 10.19 -7.40
CA GLY A 202 -5.43 11.17 -7.05
C GLY A 202 -5.55 12.52 -7.76
N ALA A 203 -6.48 12.67 -8.70
CA ALA A 203 -6.76 13.92 -9.41
C ALA A 203 -8.03 14.64 -8.90
N GLY A 204 -8.72 14.05 -7.93
CA GLY A 204 -10.05 14.44 -7.47
C GLY A 204 -11.15 13.50 -7.98
N PRO A 205 -12.34 13.51 -7.36
CA PRO A 205 -13.42 12.57 -7.69
C PRO A 205 -13.84 12.64 -9.16
N GLY A 206 -13.89 11.48 -9.83
CA GLY A 206 -14.32 11.36 -11.23
C GLY A 206 -13.35 11.95 -12.27
N LYS A 207 -12.17 12.43 -11.86
CA LYS A 207 -11.21 13.08 -12.76
C LYS A 207 -10.19 12.11 -13.31
N ARG A 208 -9.96 12.21 -14.62
CA ARG A 208 -8.91 11.47 -15.34
C ARG A 208 -7.53 11.83 -14.80
N LEU A 209 -6.65 10.83 -14.71
CA LEU A 209 -5.23 10.99 -14.39
C LEU A 209 -4.38 10.27 -15.43
N THR A 210 -3.26 10.88 -15.78
CA THR A 210 -2.19 10.23 -16.55
C THR A 210 -0.90 10.32 -15.76
N LYS A 211 -0.20 9.19 -15.61
CA LYS A 211 1.03 9.12 -14.82
C LYS A 211 1.96 8.05 -15.36
N THR A 212 3.27 8.25 -15.26
CA THR A 212 4.25 7.18 -15.45
C THR A 212 4.39 6.39 -14.16
N VAL A 213 4.30 5.06 -14.25
CA VAL A 213 4.49 4.12 -13.14
C VAL A 213 5.71 3.26 -13.39
N GLU A 214 6.34 2.84 -12.30
CA GLU A 214 7.53 2.00 -12.33
C GLU A 214 7.18 0.55 -11.97
N GLY A 215 7.89 -0.37 -12.62
CA GLY A 215 7.85 -1.79 -12.34
C GLY A 215 8.62 -2.19 -11.09
N GLY A 216 8.68 -3.50 -10.87
CA GLY A 216 9.42 -4.07 -9.76
C GLY A 216 9.34 -5.59 -9.78
N THR A 217 9.78 -6.21 -8.70
CA THR A 217 9.78 -7.68 -8.56
C THR A 217 8.37 -8.31 -8.57
N VAL A 218 7.30 -7.52 -8.42
CA VAL A 218 5.90 -7.96 -8.54
C VAL A 218 5.25 -7.37 -9.79
N GLY A 219 5.41 -6.07 -10.04
CA GLY A 219 4.86 -5.38 -11.22
C GLY A 219 3.79 -4.34 -10.89
N LEU A 220 2.84 -4.14 -11.80
CA LEU A 220 1.76 -3.17 -11.67
C LEU A 220 0.48 -3.86 -11.18
N ILE A 221 -0.04 -3.42 -10.04
CA ILE A 221 -1.27 -3.94 -9.42
C ILE A 221 -2.38 -2.92 -9.59
N LEU A 222 -3.51 -3.33 -10.17
CA LEU A 222 -4.74 -2.55 -10.19
C LEU A 222 -5.70 -3.15 -9.16
N ASP A 223 -5.98 -2.42 -8.09
CA ASP A 223 -6.83 -2.87 -7.00
C ASP A 223 -8.18 -2.13 -7.02
N GLY A 224 -9.19 -2.80 -7.55
CA GLY A 224 -10.57 -2.32 -7.62
C GLY A 224 -11.39 -2.59 -6.37
N ARG A 225 -10.83 -3.16 -5.29
CA ARG A 225 -11.60 -3.58 -4.10
C ARG A 225 -12.18 -2.41 -3.28
N GLY A 226 -11.88 -1.17 -3.67
CA GLY A 226 -12.38 0.05 -3.05
C GLY A 226 -11.64 0.41 -1.76
N ARG A 227 -11.84 1.65 -1.30
CA ARG A 227 -11.27 2.16 -0.04
C ARG A 227 -12.33 2.98 0.71
N PRO A 228 -12.55 2.70 2.01
CA PRO A 228 -11.95 1.60 2.78
C PRO A 228 -12.39 0.23 2.27
N LEU A 229 -11.54 -0.79 2.46
CA LEU A 229 -11.85 -2.19 2.16
C LEU A 229 -13.06 -2.65 2.98
N SER A 230 -14.01 -3.31 2.32
CA SER A 230 -15.15 -3.92 2.99
C SER A 230 -14.73 -5.20 3.70
N ILE A 231 -14.49 -5.12 5.01
CA ILE A 231 -14.34 -6.29 5.87
C ILE A 231 -15.76 -6.71 6.28
N SER A 232 -16.34 -7.68 5.57
CA SER A 232 -17.63 -8.24 5.95
C SER A 232 -17.48 -8.96 7.29
N ASN A 233 -18.33 -8.71 8.29
CA ASN A 233 -18.33 -9.53 9.51
C ASN A 233 -19.06 -10.88 9.32
N ASP A 234 -19.57 -11.13 8.12
CA ASP A 234 -20.32 -12.34 7.79
C ASP A 234 -19.35 -13.48 7.47
N GLN A 235 -19.17 -14.39 8.45
CA GLN A 235 -18.32 -15.57 8.32
C GLN A 235 -18.68 -16.47 7.13
N SER A 236 -19.91 -16.38 6.61
CA SER A 236 -20.36 -17.17 5.45
C SER A 236 -19.65 -16.79 4.15
N GLN A 237 -19.24 -15.54 3.99
CA GLN A 237 -18.59 -15.05 2.76
C GLN A 237 -17.12 -15.47 2.65
N TYR A 238 -16.42 -15.73 3.76
CA TYR A 238 -14.99 -16.06 3.75
C TYR A 238 -14.68 -17.51 3.36
N LYS A 239 -15.65 -18.43 3.46
CA LYS A 239 -15.43 -19.84 3.14
C LYS A 239 -15.26 -20.11 1.64
N SER A 240 -15.78 -19.26 0.75
CA SER A 240 -15.65 -19.49 -0.70
C SER A 240 -14.30 -19.04 -1.27
N LEU A 241 -13.65 -18.04 -0.66
CA LEU A 241 -12.37 -17.49 -1.12
C LEU A 241 -11.14 -18.37 -0.80
N LEU A 242 -11.29 -19.39 0.05
CA LEU A 242 -10.19 -20.31 0.42
C LEU A 242 -10.15 -21.59 -0.42
N ASN A 243 -11.09 -21.77 -1.35
CA ASN A 243 -11.23 -22.98 -2.16
C ASN A 243 -10.69 -22.86 -3.59
N HIS A 244 -9.95 -21.80 -3.91
CA HIS A 244 -9.26 -21.62 -5.19
C HIS A 244 -7.79 -21.21 -4.99
#